data_AF-A0A933KE91-F1
#
_entry.id   AF-A0A933KE91-F1
#
_cell.length_a   1.000
_cell.length_b   1.000
_cell.length_c   1.000
_cell.angle_alpha   90.00
_cell.angle_beta   90.00
_cell.angle_gamma   90.00
#
_symmetry.space_group_name_H-M   'P 1'
#
loop_
_entity.id
_entity.type
_entity.pdbx_description
1 polymer ?
#
loop_
_entity_poly.entity_id
_entity_poly.type
_entity_poly.pdbx_seq_one_letter_code
_entity_poly.pdbx_strand_id
1 'polypeptide(L)'
;MRFFQIYQYLAPAVMFPLAYWLFLRRYNGNHPMTLFALSVPITFSYVVPALGMNWLRIWAMRTRFRIVRIRPHHGFLFGSAASLFALLCLPPLAAPAGLAEAMRAGFVLGTVIGFWNWLYDIHAIRVGFLQVYNRPFAEGRGPEAIAGDYAPVFFGTFGFAYGIALRVAESDLLLLGHSDHFWPLLAVSTGLVLAAPGLAYVAQSYVLRGESGLRSYAPEDSSC
;
A
#
# COMPACT_ATOMS: atom_id res chain seq x y z
N MET A 1 -0.86 22.58 4.83
CA MET A 1 0.01 21.91 5.83
C MET A 1 -0.70 21.50 7.14
N ARG A 2 -1.54 22.35 7.77
CA ARG A 2 -2.25 21.98 9.02
C ARG A 2 -3.07 20.68 8.92
N PHE A 3 -3.74 20.45 7.79
CA PHE A 3 -4.49 19.21 7.53
C PHE A 3 -3.62 17.95 7.76
N PHE A 4 -2.47 17.83 7.08
CA PHE A 4 -1.59 16.67 7.20
C PHE A 4 -1.02 16.46 8.62
N GLN A 5 -0.86 17.54 9.39
CA GLN A 5 -0.35 17.46 10.77
C GLN A 5 -1.36 16.82 11.73
N ILE A 6 -2.66 17.08 11.54
CA ILE A 6 -3.74 16.50 12.35
C ILE A 6 -4.12 15.12 11.80
N TYR A 7 -4.34 15.05 10.49
CA TYR A 7 -4.75 13.85 9.76
C TYR A 7 -3.85 12.66 10.10
N GLN A 8 -2.54 12.87 10.15
CA GLN A 8 -1.60 11.79 10.40
C GLN A 8 -1.79 11.10 11.76
N TYR A 9 -2.30 11.78 12.80
CA TYR A 9 -2.54 11.17 14.11
C TYR A 9 -3.98 10.71 14.28
N LEU A 10 -4.93 11.56 13.87
CA LEU A 10 -6.35 11.29 14.08
C LEU A 10 -6.81 10.12 13.20
N ALA A 11 -6.37 10.07 11.95
CA ALA A 11 -6.80 9.05 11.02
C ALA A 11 -6.42 7.63 11.46
N PRO A 12 -5.17 7.27 11.80
CA PRO A 12 -4.87 5.92 12.28
C PRO A 12 -5.57 5.58 13.61
N ALA A 13 -5.74 6.56 14.52
CA ALA A 13 -6.43 6.35 15.79
C ALA A 13 -7.92 6.01 15.62
N VAL A 14 -8.55 6.49 14.55
CA VAL A 14 -9.96 6.21 14.23
C VAL A 14 -10.10 5.05 13.25
N MET A 15 -9.34 5.06 12.17
CA MET A 15 -9.47 4.11 11.05
C MET A 15 -9.03 2.71 11.43
N PHE A 16 -7.98 2.54 12.25
CA PHE A 16 -7.54 1.19 12.61
C PHE A 16 -8.57 0.46 13.50
N PRO A 17 -9.05 1.04 14.62
CA PRO A 17 -10.11 0.41 15.40
C PRO A 17 -11.40 0.20 14.60
N LEU A 18 -11.77 1.15 13.75
CA LEU A 18 -12.95 1.03 12.88
C LEU A 18 -12.79 -0.13 11.89
N ALA A 19 -11.65 -0.21 11.19
CA ALA A 19 -11.38 -1.28 10.24
C ALA A 19 -11.37 -2.65 10.94
N TYR A 20 -10.72 -2.75 12.10
CA TYR A 20 -10.72 -3.95 12.92
C TYR A 20 -12.13 -4.39 13.30
N TRP A 21 -12.93 -3.48 13.86
CA TRP A 21 -14.31 -3.78 14.25
C TRP A 21 -15.19 -4.21 13.07
N LEU A 22 -15.08 -3.53 11.93
CA LEU A 22 -15.86 -3.85 10.74
C LEU A 22 -15.48 -5.22 10.14
N PHE A 23 -14.19 -5.53 10.05
CA PHE A 23 -13.76 -6.85 9.59
C PHE A 23 -14.11 -7.95 10.59
N LEU A 24 -13.99 -7.69 11.89
CA LEU A 24 -14.40 -8.64 12.92
C LEU A 24 -15.89 -8.98 12.81
N ARG A 25 -16.73 -7.97 12.55
CA ARG A 25 -18.15 -8.18 12.26
C ARG A 25 -18.37 -8.95 10.97
N ARG A 26 -17.67 -8.59 9.89
CA ARG A 26 -17.76 -9.28 8.60
C ARG A 26 -17.40 -10.76 8.70
N TYR A 27 -16.42 -11.10 9.53
CA TYR A 27 -15.93 -12.46 9.71
C TYR A 27 -16.49 -13.15 10.97
N ASN A 28 -17.64 -12.70 11.47
CA ASN A 28 -18.36 -13.32 12.60
C ASN A 28 -17.48 -13.58 13.83
N GLY A 29 -16.61 -12.64 14.19
CA GLY A 29 -15.70 -12.76 15.34
C GLY A 29 -14.37 -13.46 15.05
N ASN A 30 -14.07 -13.82 13.80
CA ASN A 30 -12.79 -14.45 13.45
C ASN A 30 -11.63 -13.43 13.49
N HIS A 31 -10.92 -13.42 14.62
CA HIS A 31 -9.76 -12.56 14.84
C HIS A 31 -8.58 -12.86 13.91
N PRO A 32 -8.17 -14.12 13.67
CA PRO A 32 -7.08 -14.42 12.72
C PRO A 32 -7.31 -13.80 11.34
N MET A 33 -8.48 -14.02 10.74
CA MET A 33 -8.78 -13.46 9.41
C MET A 33 -8.86 -11.92 9.42
N THR A 34 -9.38 -11.34 10.50
CA THR A 34 -9.38 -9.88 10.69
C THR A 34 -7.96 -9.33 10.74
N LEU A 35 -7.08 -9.99 11.49
CA LEU A 35 -5.67 -9.62 11.58
C LEU A 35 -4.98 -9.77 10.23
N PHE A 36 -5.23 -10.86 9.49
CA PHE A 36 -4.70 -11.06 8.13
C PHE A 36 -5.07 -9.88 7.21
N ALA A 37 -6.35 -9.50 7.19
CA ALA A 37 -6.86 -8.42 6.34
C ALA A 37 -6.18 -7.07 6.63
N LEU A 38 -5.74 -6.84 7.87
CA LEU A 38 -5.09 -5.59 8.30
C LEU A 38 -3.57 -5.65 8.22
N SER A 39 -2.97 -6.77 8.63
CA SER A 39 -1.52 -6.88 8.81
C SER A 39 -0.76 -6.80 7.49
N VAL A 40 -1.29 -7.40 6.42
CA VAL A 40 -0.67 -7.39 5.09
C VAL A 40 -0.46 -5.95 4.59
N PRO A 41 -1.50 -5.10 4.47
CA PRO A 41 -1.32 -3.73 3.99
C PRO A 41 -0.60 -2.83 5.00
N ILE A 42 -0.76 -3.05 6.31
CA ILE A 42 0.01 -2.30 7.34
C ILE A 42 1.51 -2.57 7.20
N THR A 43 1.90 -3.83 7.03
CA THR A 43 3.30 -4.23 6.89
C THR A 43 3.92 -3.62 5.63
N PHE A 44 3.22 -3.73 4.50
CA PHE A 44 3.62 -3.06 3.26
C PHE A 44 3.89 -1.57 3.48
N SER A 45 2.97 -0.90 4.17
CA SER A 45 3.00 0.53 4.42
C SER A 45 4.07 0.98 5.43
N TYR A 46 4.71 0.06 6.15
CA TYR A 46 5.92 0.36 6.92
C TYR A 46 7.19 0.05 6.12
N VAL A 47 7.26 -1.14 5.55
CA VAL A 47 8.49 -1.66 4.93
C VAL A 47 8.83 -0.87 3.67
N VAL A 48 7.88 -0.68 2.77
CA VAL A 48 8.16 -0.04 1.48
C VAL A 48 8.56 1.43 1.65
N PRO A 49 7.84 2.26 2.43
CA PRO A 49 8.30 3.61 2.73
C PRO A 49 9.65 3.64 3.47
N ALA A 50 9.95 2.66 4.33
CA ALA A 50 11.27 2.54 4.95
C ALA A 50 12.38 2.36 3.92
N LEU A 51 12.19 1.45 2.97
CA LEU A 51 13.13 1.20 1.89
C LEU A 51 13.29 2.44 1.01
N GLY A 52 12.18 3.05 0.59
CA GLY A 52 12.16 4.22 -0.28
C GLY A 52 12.82 5.46 0.34
N MET A 53 12.60 5.72 1.65
CA MET A 53 13.14 6.91 2.32
C MET A 53 14.54 6.73 2.88
N ASN A 54 14.86 5.56 3.44
CA ASN A 54 16.13 5.35 4.15
C ASN A 54 17.22 4.75 3.26
N TRP A 55 16.87 3.72 2.47
CA TRP A 55 17.84 3.00 1.65
C TRP A 55 17.97 3.64 0.27
N LEU A 56 16.88 3.68 -0.50
CA LEU A 56 16.90 4.18 -1.87
C LEU A 56 16.95 5.71 -1.93
N ARG A 57 16.50 6.40 -0.87
CA ARG A 57 16.39 7.86 -0.78
C ARG A 57 15.62 8.48 -1.96
N ILE A 58 14.67 7.75 -2.52
CA ILE A 58 13.79 8.21 -3.60
C ILE A 58 12.60 9.02 -3.07
N TRP A 59 12.30 8.91 -1.77
CA TRP A 59 11.20 9.63 -1.12
C TRP A 59 11.70 10.45 0.07
N ALA A 60 11.06 11.59 0.29
CA ALA A 60 11.19 12.39 1.49
C ALA A 60 9.82 12.97 1.92
N MET A 61 9.55 12.98 3.22
CA MET A 61 8.33 13.55 3.78
C MET A 61 8.66 14.74 4.69
N ARG A 62 7.98 15.87 4.48
CA ARG A 62 8.10 17.04 5.36
C ARG A 62 7.14 16.91 6.54
N THR A 63 7.63 16.33 7.64
CA THR A 63 6.88 16.19 8.90
C THR A 63 7.76 16.47 10.13
N ARG A 64 7.14 16.98 11.20
CA ARG A 64 7.79 17.40 12.45
C ARG A 64 8.25 16.23 13.32
N PHE A 65 7.53 15.10 13.30
CA PHE A 65 7.83 13.93 14.11
C PHE A 65 8.13 12.74 13.22
N ARG A 66 9.37 12.25 13.28
CA ARG A 66 9.87 11.10 12.53
C ARG A 66 10.69 10.23 13.48
N ILE A 67 10.53 8.92 13.38
CA ILE A 67 11.56 7.98 13.85
C ILE A 67 12.39 7.64 12.62
N VAL A 68 13.65 8.03 12.62
CA VAL A 68 14.50 8.09 11.42
C VAL A 68 13.84 8.99 10.35
N ARG A 69 13.32 8.44 9.25
CA ARG A 69 12.62 9.20 8.19
C ARG A 69 11.14 8.87 8.05
N ILE A 70 10.61 7.94 8.87
CA ILE A 70 9.23 7.45 8.79
C ILE A 70 8.41 7.96 9.96
N ARG A 71 7.10 8.10 9.74
CA ARG A 71 6.13 8.39 10.79
C ARG A 71 5.74 7.08 11.50
N PRO A 72 5.76 7.00 12.84
CA PRO A 72 5.46 5.77 13.57
C PRO A 72 4.07 5.19 13.30
N HIS A 73 3.12 6.02 12.88
CA HIS A 73 1.73 5.64 12.60
C HIS A 73 1.46 5.46 11.09
N HIS A 74 2.46 5.62 10.23
CA HIS A 74 2.28 5.64 8.77
C HIS A 74 1.62 4.37 8.26
N GLY A 75 2.09 3.22 8.73
CA GLY A 75 1.58 1.94 8.29
C GLY A 75 0.13 1.69 8.72
N PHE A 76 -0.25 2.13 9.93
CA PHE A 76 -1.65 2.05 10.37
C PHE A 76 -2.57 2.94 9.54
N LEU A 77 -2.12 4.13 9.16
CA LEU A 77 -2.92 5.04 8.36
C LEU A 77 -3.22 4.47 6.97
N PHE A 78 -2.17 4.18 6.20
CA PHE A 78 -2.34 3.67 4.84
C PHE A 78 -2.91 2.25 4.84
N GLY A 79 -2.41 1.40 5.72
CA GLY A 79 -2.83 0.01 5.82
C GLY A 79 -4.32 -0.11 6.14
N SER A 80 -4.82 0.65 7.12
CA SER A 80 -6.25 0.63 7.46
C SER A 80 -7.11 1.21 6.34
N ALA A 81 -6.64 2.24 5.63
CA ALA A 81 -7.35 2.78 4.47
C ALA A 81 -7.47 1.75 3.34
N ALA A 82 -6.38 1.05 3.02
CA ALA A 82 -6.36 -0.02 2.02
C ALA A 82 -7.31 -1.18 2.41
N SER A 83 -7.30 -1.58 3.69
CA SER A 83 -8.24 -2.59 4.19
C SER A 83 -9.70 -2.12 4.12
N LEU A 84 -9.99 -0.86 4.44
CA LEU A 84 -11.35 -0.32 4.30
C LEU A 84 -11.80 -0.28 2.84
N PHE A 85 -10.92 0.04 1.88
CA PHE A 85 -11.24 -0.12 0.46
C PHE A 85 -11.55 -1.58 0.12
N ALA A 86 -10.79 -2.55 0.64
CA ALA A 86 -11.09 -3.97 0.46
C ALA A 86 -12.48 -4.34 1.00
N LEU A 87 -12.82 -3.86 2.20
CA LEU A 87 -14.13 -4.09 2.80
C LEU A 87 -15.26 -3.52 1.93
N LEU A 88 -15.09 -2.31 1.40
CA LEU A 88 -16.10 -1.63 0.58
C LEU A 88 -16.24 -2.25 -0.82
N CYS A 89 -15.14 -2.70 -1.41
CA CYS A 89 -15.13 -3.16 -2.80
C CYS A 89 -15.39 -4.66 -2.95
N LEU A 90 -15.13 -5.47 -1.92
CA LEU A 90 -15.24 -6.92 -2.00
C LEU A 90 -16.44 -7.43 -1.19
N PRO A 91 -17.47 -8.00 -1.85
CA PRO A 91 -18.59 -8.61 -1.11
C PRO A 91 -18.12 -9.83 -0.32
N PRO A 92 -18.84 -10.25 0.74
CA PRO A 92 -18.57 -11.51 1.43
C PRO A 92 -18.51 -12.68 0.46
N LEU A 93 -17.60 -13.61 0.72
CA LEU A 93 -17.41 -14.77 -0.12
C LEU A 93 -18.50 -15.82 0.20
N ALA A 94 -19.28 -16.23 -0.81
CA ALA A 94 -20.37 -17.21 -0.63
C ALA A 94 -19.92 -18.67 -0.80
N ALA A 95 -18.81 -18.90 -1.49
CA ALA A 95 -18.22 -20.21 -1.76
C ALA A 95 -16.70 -20.07 -1.93
N PRO A 96 -15.91 -21.15 -1.74
CA PRO A 96 -14.45 -21.09 -1.91
C PRO A 96 -14.02 -20.40 -3.21
N ALA A 97 -13.04 -19.51 -3.11
CA ALA A 97 -12.62 -18.64 -4.20
C ALA A 97 -11.81 -19.43 -5.23
N GLY A 98 -12.35 -19.56 -6.44
CA GLY A 98 -11.58 -20.00 -7.60
C GLY A 98 -10.67 -18.90 -8.15
N LEU A 99 -9.82 -19.26 -9.12
CA LEU A 99 -8.89 -18.34 -9.77
C LEU A 99 -9.59 -17.08 -10.32
N ALA A 100 -10.76 -17.22 -10.94
CA ALA A 100 -11.51 -16.09 -11.49
C ALA A 100 -11.92 -15.07 -10.43
N GLU A 101 -12.37 -15.52 -9.25
CA GLU A 101 -12.75 -14.62 -8.15
C GLU A 101 -11.54 -13.94 -7.53
N ALA A 102 -10.42 -14.67 -7.38
CA ALA A 102 -9.17 -14.09 -6.91
C ALA A 102 -8.67 -12.99 -7.88
N MET A 103 -8.65 -13.27 -9.18
CA MET A 103 -8.25 -12.31 -10.22
C MET A 103 -9.19 -11.11 -10.29
N ARG A 104 -10.51 -11.32 -10.15
CA ARG A 104 -11.50 -10.23 -10.09
C ARG A 104 -11.24 -9.33 -8.90
N ALA A 105 -11.05 -9.90 -7.71
CA ALA A 105 -10.77 -9.14 -6.50
C ALA A 105 -9.45 -8.36 -6.61
N GLY A 106 -8.41 -9.00 -7.15
CA GLY A 106 -7.16 -8.33 -7.49
C GLY A 106 -7.39 -7.15 -8.42
N PHE A 107 -8.07 -7.34 -9.56
CA PHE A 107 -8.32 -6.25 -10.50
C PHE A 107 -9.07 -5.08 -9.86
N VAL A 108 -10.16 -5.36 -9.14
CA VAL A 108 -10.96 -4.34 -8.44
C VAL A 108 -10.11 -3.55 -7.45
N LEU A 109 -9.37 -4.23 -6.58
CA LEU A 109 -8.54 -3.54 -5.60
C LEU A 109 -7.34 -2.84 -6.20
N GLY A 110 -6.72 -3.41 -7.24
CA GLY A 110 -5.65 -2.77 -7.98
C GLY A 110 -6.10 -1.45 -8.58
N THR A 111 -7.27 -1.40 -9.23
CA THR A 111 -7.79 -0.15 -9.78
C THR A 111 -8.12 0.87 -8.68
N VAL A 112 -8.82 0.47 -7.63
CA VAL A 112 -9.24 1.39 -6.56
C VAL A 112 -8.04 1.95 -5.80
N ILE A 113 -7.15 1.08 -5.33
CA ILE A 113 -5.98 1.49 -4.55
C ILE A 113 -4.98 2.25 -5.44
N GLY A 114 -4.78 1.81 -6.68
CA GLY A 114 -3.94 2.51 -7.65
C GLY A 114 -4.42 3.93 -7.93
N PHE A 115 -5.71 4.10 -8.22
CA PHE A 115 -6.31 5.40 -8.54
C PHE A 115 -6.25 6.37 -7.37
N TRP A 116 -6.73 5.97 -6.19
CA TRP A 116 -6.79 6.87 -5.04
C TRP A 116 -5.39 7.27 -4.53
N ASN A 117 -4.42 6.36 -4.55
CA ASN A 117 -3.06 6.71 -4.15
C ASN A 117 -2.35 7.58 -5.18
N TRP A 118 -2.63 7.40 -6.47
CA TRP A 118 -2.12 8.31 -7.48
C TRP A 118 -2.62 9.75 -7.26
N LEU A 119 -3.92 9.94 -7.03
CA LEU A 119 -4.47 11.27 -6.71
C LEU A 119 -3.91 11.83 -5.40
N TYR A 120 -3.77 10.99 -4.38
CA TYR A 120 -3.20 11.37 -3.10
C TYR A 120 -1.75 11.86 -3.26
N ASP A 121 -0.91 11.13 -4.00
CA ASP A 121 0.50 11.50 -4.21
C ASP A 121 0.65 12.76 -5.05
N ILE A 122 -0.18 12.96 -6.09
CA ILE A 122 -0.25 14.24 -6.83
C ILE A 122 -0.49 15.39 -5.84
N HIS A 123 -1.50 15.25 -4.99
CA HIS A 123 -1.83 16.30 -4.03
C HIS A 123 -0.73 16.50 -2.99
N ALA A 124 -0.18 15.42 -2.43
CA ALA A 124 0.87 15.44 -1.43
C ALA A 124 2.16 16.10 -1.96
N ILE A 125 2.53 15.83 -3.21
CA ILE A 125 3.66 16.47 -3.88
C ILE A 125 3.37 17.95 -4.13
N ARG A 126 2.18 18.27 -4.65
CA ARG A 126 1.79 19.66 -4.96
C ARG A 126 1.86 20.58 -3.74
N VAL A 127 1.49 20.09 -2.56
CA VAL A 127 1.54 20.88 -1.31
C VAL A 127 2.89 20.79 -0.59
N GLY A 128 3.88 20.13 -1.18
CA GLY A 128 5.23 19.96 -0.63
C GLY A 128 5.31 19.03 0.59
N PHE A 129 4.28 18.22 0.83
CA PHE A 129 4.29 17.25 1.93
C PHE A 129 5.16 16.03 1.60
N LEU A 130 5.05 15.55 0.35
CA LEU A 130 5.84 14.46 -0.20
C LEU A 130 6.80 15.02 -1.25
N GLN A 131 8.03 14.53 -1.27
CA GLN A 131 8.99 14.75 -2.36
C GLN A 131 9.41 13.39 -2.89
N VAL A 132 9.40 13.25 -4.21
CA VAL A 132 9.79 12.03 -4.91
C VAL A 132 10.88 12.41 -5.90
N TYR A 133 12.06 11.85 -5.70
CA TYR A 133 13.27 12.17 -6.46
C TYR A 133 13.46 11.20 -7.62
N ASN A 134 12.43 11.05 -8.46
CA ASN A 134 12.51 10.26 -9.68
C ASN A 134 12.96 11.13 -10.88
N ARG A 135 13.06 10.53 -12.06
CA ARG A 135 13.51 11.23 -13.26
C ARG A 135 12.62 12.45 -13.63
N PRO A 136 11.28 12.36 -13.62
CA PRO A 136 10.43 13.55 -13.80
C PRO A 136 10.74 14.69 -12.84
N PHE A 137 11.11 14.41 -11.59
CA PHE A 137 11.57 15.44 -10.65
C PHE A 137 12.88 16.09 -11.13
N ALA A 138 13.86 15.28 -11.55
CA ALA A 138 15.13 15.79 -12.06
C ALA A 138 14.97 16.65 -13.34
N GLU A 139 13.97 16.32 -14.15
CA GLU A 139 13.58 17.05 -15.35
C GLU A 139 12.71 18.30 -15.05
N GLY A 140 12.45 18.61 -13.77
CA GLY A 140 11.67 19.78 -13.36
C GLY A 140 10.17 19.68 -13.69
N ARG A 141 9.63 18.47 -13.84
CA ARG A 141 8.22 18.26 -14.22
C ARG A 141 7.26 18.42 -13.02
N GLY A 142 5.98 18.61 -13.33
CA GLY A 142 4.93 18.82 -12.33
C GLY A 142 4.54 17.58 -11.51
N PRO A 143 3.76 17.75 -10.43
CA PRO A 143 3.34 16.67 -9.53
C PRO A 143 2.65 15.49 -10.22
N GLU A 144 1.87 15.75 -11.28
CA GLU A 144 1.17 14.75 -12.07
C GLU A 144 2.14 13.81 -12.78
N ALA A 145 3.21 14.37 -13.36
CA ALA A 145 4.24 13.60 -14.03
C ALA A 145 5.09 12.82 -13.01
N ILE A 146 5.43 13.44 -11.88
CA ILE A 146 6.20 12.79 -10.82
C ILE A 146 5.44 11.60 -10.24
N ALA A 147 4.17 11.78 -9.85
CA ALA A 147 3.35 10.71 -9.29
C ALA A 147 2.96 9.67 -10.34
N GLY A 148 2.57 10.11 -11.54
CA GLY A 148 2.15 9.23 -12.63
C GLY A 148 3.25 8.27 -13.09
N ASP A 149 4.50 8.59 -12.78
CA ASP A 149 5.66 7.79 -13.10
C ASP A 149 5.73 6.44 -12.38
N TYR A 150 5.24 6.37 -11.14
CA TYR A 150 5.32 5.18 -10.31
C TYR A 150 3.98 4.79 -9.70
N ALA A 151 3.18 5.76 -9.24
CA ALA A 151 2.04 5.51 -8.37
C ALA A 151 0.99 4.57 -9.00
N PRO A 152 0.57 4.72 -10.27
CA PRO A 152 -0.42 3.84 -10.87
C PRO A 152 0.01 2.36 -10.89
N VAL A 153 1.24 2.08 -11.33
CA VAL A 153 1.74 0.70 -11.40
C VAL A 153 2.08 0.17 -10.01
N PHE A 154 2.77 0.96 -9.20
CA PHE A 154 3.20 0.54 -7.89
C PHE A 154 2.00 0.24 -6.96
N PHE A 155 1.08 1.19 -6.79
CA PHE A 155 -0.09 0.98 -5.93
C PHE A 155 -1.14 0.09 -6.59
N GLY A 156 -1.23 0.07 -7.92
CA GLY A 156 -2.12 -0.82 -8.65
C GLY A 156 -1.71 -2.29 -8.47
N THR A 157 -0.43 -2.61 -8.65
CA THR A 157 0.09 -3.97 -8.42
C THR A 157 -0.01 -4.37 -6.95
N PHE A 158 0.20 -3.44 -6.02
CA PHE A 158 -0.02 -3.70 -4.59
C PHE A 158 -1.48 -4.07 -4.32
N GLY A 159 -2.44 -3.26 -4.78
CA GLY A 159 -3.87 -3.54 -4.60
C GLY A 159 -4.28 -4.86 -5.26
N PHE A 160 -3.69 -5.17 -6.42
CA PHE A 160 -3.93 -6.44 -7.11
C PHE A 160 -3.47 -7.65 -6.30
N ALA A 161 -2.22 -7.64 -5.85
CA ALA A 161 -1.66 -8.72 -5.03
C ALA A 161 -2.42 -8.86 -3.70
N TYR A 162 -2.76 -7.74 -3.06
CA TYR A 162 -3.53 -7.73 -1.82
C TYR A 162 -4.94 -8.29 -2.00
N GLY A 163 -5.65 -7.95 -3.09
CA GLY A 163 -6.97 -8.49 -3.39
C GLY A 163 -6.98 -9.99 -3.62
N ILE A 164 -5.99 -10.52 -4.34
CA ILE A 164 -5.79 -11.97 -4.49
C ILE A 164 -5.53 -12.61 -3.13
N ALA A 165 -4.56 -12.08 -2.38
CA ALA A 165 -4.20 -12.61 -1.07
C ALA A 165 -5.39 -12.67 -0.11
N LEU A 166 -6.21 -11.61 -0.09
CA LEU A 166 -7.38 -11.54 0.77
C LEU A 166 -8.42 -12.60 0.39
N ARG A 167 -8.69 -12.81 -0.91
CA ARG A 167 -9.66 -13.85 -1.34
C ARG A 167 -9.17 -15.26 -1.10
N VAL A 168 -7.88 -15.52 -1.32
CA VAL A 168 -7.27 -16.82 -1.03
C VAL A 168 -7.38 -17.11 0.47
N ALA A 169 -7.06 -16.13 1.32
CA ALA A 169 -7.17 -16.27 2.76
C ALA A 169 -8.63 -16.41 3.25
N GLU A 170 -9.57 -15.63 2.73
CA GLU A 170 -11.01 -15.81 3.05
C GLU A 170 -11.48 -17.23 2.68
N SER A 171 -11.10 -17.71 1.50
CA SER A 171 -11.46 -19.06 1.05
C SER A 171 -10.86 -20.14 1.95
N ASP A 172 -9.56 -20.10 2.18
CA ASP A 172 -8.83 -21.17 2.86
C ASP A 172 -9.07 -21.16 4.38
N LEU A 173 -8.99 -19.99 5.01
CA LEU A 173 -9.07 -19.87 6.46
C LEU A 173 -10.51 -19.85 6.99
N LEU A 174 -11.45 -19.24 6.25
CA LEU A 174 -12.84 -19.12 6.72
C LEU A 174 -13.75 -20.21 6.15
N LEU A 175 -13.73 -20.44 4.83
CA LEU A 175 -14.70 -21.34 4.20
C LEU A 175 -14.25 -22.80 4.25
N LEU A 176 -12.96 -23.07 4.04
CA LEU A 176 -12.39 -24.42 4.14
C LEU A 176 -11.95 -24.78 5.57
N GLY A 177 -11.72 -23.78 6.42
CA GLY A 177 -11.42 -23.97 7.84
C GLY A 177 -9.98 -24.40 8.14
N HIS A 178 -9.04 -24.22 7.21
CA HIS A 178 -7.63 -24.60 7.36
C HIS A 178 -6.85 -23.60 8.22
N SER A 179 -7.20 -23.49 9.50
CA SER A 179 -6.61 -22.50 10.41
C SER A 179 -5.08 -22.60 10.57
N ASP A 180 -4.52 -23.79 10.36
CA ASP A 180 -3.08 -24.08 10.39
C ASP A 180 -2.32 -23.42 9.23
N HIS A 181 -3.01 -23.09 8.13
CA HIS A 181 -2.43 -22.36 7.00
C HIS A 181 -2.26 -20.85 7.25
N PHE A 182 -2.70 -20.31 8.39
CA PHE A 182 -2.65 -18.87 8.66
C PHE A 182 -1.25 -18.27 8.49
N TRP A 183 -0.25 -18.83 9.16
CA TRP A 183 1.12 -18.32 9.11
C TRP A 183 1.76 -18.43 7.72
N PRO A 184 1.73 -19.58 7.02
CA PRO A 184 2.29 -19.66 5.68
C PRO A 184 1.56 -18.74 4.69
N LEU A 185 0.22 -18.64 4.75
CA LEU A 185 -0.52 -17.70 3.89
C LEU A 185 -0.14 -16.25 4.17
N LEU A 186 -0.01 -15.88 5.45
CA LEU A 186 0.38 -14.51 5.83
C LEU A 186 1.78 -14.19 5.32
N ALA A 187 2.74 -15.11 5.50
CA ALA A 187 4.12 -14.94 5.05
C ALA A 187 4.22 -14.80 3.53
N VAL A 188 3.59 -15.73 2.78
CA VAL A 188 3.57 -15.70 1.31
C VAL A 188 2.89 -14.44 0.79
N SER A 189 1.72 -14.10 1.32
CA SER A 189 0.96 -12.92 0.92
C SER A 189 1.73 -11.64 1.20
N THR A 190 2.34 -11.54 2.38
CA THR A 190 3.18 -10.38 2.75
C THR A 190 4.39 -10.27 1.83
N GLY A 191 5.08 -11.39 1.56
CA GLY A 191 6.21 -11.42 0.63
C GLY A 191 5.82 -10.95 -0.78
N LEU A 192 4.67 -11.44 -1.29
CA LEU A 192 4.15 -11.05 -2.60
C LEU A 192 3.80 -9.56 -2.67
N VAL A 193 3.08 -9.01 -1.68
CA VAL A 193 2.73 -7.58 -1.70
C VAL A 193 3.94 -6.67 -1.50
N LEU A 194 5.00 -7.13 -0.85
CA LEU A 194 6.25 -6.37 -0.71
C LEU A 194 7.09 -6.38 -1.99
N ALA A 195 7.14 -7.52 -2.68
CA ALA A 195 8.00 -7.68 -3.86
C ALA A 195 7.33 -7.22 -5.16
N ALA A 196 6.08 -7.62 -5.41
CA ALA A 196 5.42 -7.45 -6.70
C ALA A 196 5.33 -5.98 -7.18
N PRO A 197 4.97 -5.00 -6.33
CA PRO A 197 4.92 -3.59 -6.73
C PRO A 197 6.26 -3.04 -7.22
N GLY A 198 7.34 -3.37 -6.48
CA GLY A 198 8.70 -2.96 -6.84
C GLY A 198 9.15 -3.58 -8.15
N LEU A 199 8.93 -4.89 -8.32
CA LEU A 199 9.27 -5.60 -9.56
C LEU A 199 8.48 -5.07 -10.76
N ALA A 200 7.19 -4.81 -10.60
CA ALA A 200 6.34 -4.26 -11.67
C ALA A 200 6.81 -2.86 -12.08
N TYR A 201 7.13 -2.00 -11.11
CA TYR A 201 7.65 -0.67 -11.40
C TYR A 201 9.03 -0.70 -12.06
N VAL A 202 9.92 -1.59 -11.63
CA VAL A 202 11.24 -1.79 -12.25
C VAL A 202 11.08 -2.27 -13.69
N ALA A 203 10.24 -3.28 -13.93
CA ALA A 203 9.98 -3.79 -15.27
C ALA A 203 9.39 -2.70 -16.19
N GLN A 204 8.40 -1.96 -15.71
CA GLN A 204 7.83 -0.82 -16.44
C GLN A 204 8.90 0.22 -16.76
N SER A 205 9.75 0.57 -15.78
CA SER A 205 10.79 1.58 -15.97
C SER A 205 11.83 1.13 -17.00
N TYR A 206 12.23 -0.14 -17.02
CA TYR A 206 13.12 -0.67 -18.04
C TYR A 206 12.49 -0.58 -19.44
N VAL A 207 11.22 -0.98 -19.57
CA VAL A 207 10.49 -0.92 -20.85
C VAL A 207 10.38 0.52 -21.37
N LEU A 208 10.08 1.48 -20.49
CA LEU A 208 9.84 2.86 -20.90
C LEU A 208 11.11 3.70 -21.06
N ARG A 209 12.17 3.39 -20.30
CA ARG A 209 13.32 4.30 -20.12
C ARG A 209 14.69 3.63 -20.19
N GLY A 210 14.74 2.29 -20.25
CA GLY A 210 16.00 1.55 -20.24
C GLY A 210 16.74 1.53 -18.89
N GLU A 211 16.06 1.91 -17.80
CA GLU A 211 16.65 1.93 -16.45
C GLU A 211 15.66 1.42 -15.38
N SER A 212 16.15 1.07 -14.20
CA SER A 212 15.32 0.45 -13.15
C SER A 212 14.32 1.40 -12.48
N GLY A 213 14.48 2.71 -12.62
CA GLY A 213 13.67 3.72 -11.92
C GLY A 213 13.91 3.81 -10.41
N LEU A 214 14.85 3.02 -9.85
CA LEU A 214 15.21 3.02 -8.42
C LEU A 214 16.33 3.99 -8.07
N ARG A 215 16.91 4.66 -9.07
CA ARG A 215 17.91 5.71 -8.85
C ARG A 215 17.24 6.93 -8.23
N SER A 216 17.80 7.41 -7.12
CA SER A 216 17.43 8.71 -6.57
C SER A 216 18.15 9.85 -7.29
N TYR A 217 17.40 10.91 -7.57
CA TYR A 217 17.90 12.19 -8.11
C TYR A 217 17.85 13.29 -7.03
N ALA A 218 17.92 12.92 -5.76
CA ALA A 218 17.93 13.87 -4.67
C ALA A 218 19.22 14.73 -4.75
N PRO A 219 19.16 16.04 -4.44
CA PRO A 219 20.35 16.88 -4.33
C PRO A 219 21.30 16.31 -3.25
N GLU A 220 22.62 16.46 -3.46
CA GLU A 220 23.66 15.93 -2.55
C GLU A 220 23.48 16.42 -1.10
N ASP A 221 22.86 17.59 -0.90
CA ASP A 221 22.61 18.22 0.42
C ASP A 221 21.22 17.95 1.02
N SER A 222 20.42 17.03 0.46
CA SER A 222 19.05 16.76 0.90
C SER A 222 18.93 15.96 2.23
N SER A 223 20.00 15.91 3.02
CA SER A 223 20.12 15.22 4.31
C SER A 223 19.55 16.02 5.51
N CYS A 224 18.37 16.61 5.35
CA CYS A 224 17.60 17.24 6.44
C CYS A 224 16.42 16.39 6.96
#